data_AF-A0AA41V7L4-F1
#
_entry.id   AF-A0AA41V7L4-F1
#
_cell.length_a   1.000
_cell.length_b   1.000
_cell.length_c   1.000
_cell.angle_alpha   90.00
_cell.angle_beta   90.00
_cell.angle_gamma   90.00
#
_symmetry.space_group_name_H-M   'P 1'
#
loop_
_entity.id
_entity.type
_entity.pdbx_description
1 polymer ?
#
loop_
_entity_poly.entity_id
_entity_poly.type
_entity_poly.pdbx_seq_one_letter_code
_entity_poly.pdbx_strand_id
1 'polypeptide(L)' 'MKLFNCGDGGEHKDECSICLKEFENGVSIIELPCSHVFHTVCTLNWFAQVANCPLCRSLVHPLQYEQARMDTIYNSHY' A
#
# COMPACT_ATOMS: atom_id res chain seq x y z
N MET A 1 -24.39 13.09 -16.15
CA MET A 1 -23.44 13.03 -17.28
C MET A 1 -22.11 13.62 -16.85
N LYS A 2 -21.12 12.76 -16.54
CA LYS A 2 -19.70 13.11 -16.64
C LYS A 2 -19.03 11.92 -17.30
N LEU A 3 -18.79 12.09 -18.59
CA LEU A 3 -18.01 11.19 -19.43
C LEU A 3 -16.55 11.60 -19.20
N PHE A 4 -15.76 10.73 -18.60
CA PHE A 4 -14.31 10.83 -18.65
C PHE A 4 -13.84 9.74 -19.59
N ASN A 5 -13.45 10.15 -20.79
CA ASN A 5 -12.61 9.34 -21.65
C ASN A 5 -11.61 10.26 -22.35
N CYS A 6 -10.40 10.34 -21.80
CA CYS A 6 -9.20 10.57 -22.58
C CYS A 6 -8.33 9.31 -22.40
N GLY A 7 -8.22 8.51 -23.46
CA GLY A 7 -7.20 7.48 -23.54
C GLY A 7 -5.88 8.11 -23.99
N ASP A 8 -4.83 7.90 -23.20
CA ASP A 8 -3.46 7.51 -23.58
C ASP A 8 -2.46 7.94 -22.46
N GLY A 9 -2.10 6.97 -21.59
CA GLY A 9 -0.78 6.92 -20.96
C GLY A 9 -0.64 7.23 -19.47
N GLY A 10 -0.98 6.27 -18.60
CA GLY A 10 -0.27 6.07 -17.33
C GLY A 10 -0.98 6.52 -16.05
N GLU A 11 -2.13 5.92 -15.73
CA GLU A 11 -2.76 6.05 -14.40
C GLU A 11 -2.88 4.69 -13.71
N HIS A 12 -1.74 4.03 -13.51
CA HIS A 12 -1.65 2.87 -12.63
C HIS A 12 -1.58 3.34 -11.17
N LYS A 13 -2.63 4.01 -10.67
CA LYS A 13 -2.76 4.34 -9.25
C LYS A 13 -3.50 3.28 -8.44
N ASP A 14 -4.11 2.32 -9.14
CA ASP A 14 -4.92 1.26 -8.55
C ASP A 14 -4.20 -0.10 -8.50
N GLU A 15 -2.86 -0.11 -8.59
CA GLU A 15 -2.06 -1.33 -8.42
C GLU A 15 -0.92 -1.19 -7.42
N CYS A 16 -0.60 -2.31 -6.77
CA CYS A 16 0.53 -2.40 -5.86
C CYS A 16 1.83 -2.58 -6.64
N SER A 17 2.71 -1.57 -6.64
CA SER A 17 4.00 -1.65 -7.38
C SER A 17 4.99 -2.69 -6.83
N ILE A 18 4.67 -3.36 -5.71
CA ILE A 18 5.49 -4.46 -5.15
C ILE A 18 5.15 -5.80 -5.82
N CYS A 19 3.86 -6.07 -6.06
CA CYS A 19 3.40 -7.33 -6.65
C CYS A 19 2.80 -7.17 -8.05
N LEU A 20 2.69 -5.93 -8.56
CA LEU A 20 2.10 -5.57 -9.85
C LEU A 20 0.67 -6.11 -10.01
N LYS A 21 -0.09 -6.11 -8.91
CA LYS A 21 -1.50 -6.53 -8.87
C LYS A 21 -2.39 -5.36 -8.50
N GLU A 22 -3.56 -5.34 -9.12
CA GLU A 22 -4.63 -4.37 -8.83
C GLU A 22 -5.12 -4.48 -7.38
N PHE A 23 -5.55 -3.36 -6.82
CA PHE A 23 -6.17 -3.31 -5.50
C PHE A 23 -7.62 -3.79 -5.61
N GLU A 24 -7.86 -5.06 -5.27
CA GLU A 24 -9.20 -5.65 -5.27
C GLU A 24 -9.99 -5.29 -4.00
N ASN A 25 -11.32 -5.17 -4.10
CA ASN A 25 -12.17 -5.02 -2.92
C ASN A 25 -12.00 -6.21 -1.96
N GLY A 26 -11.60 -5.92 -0.72
CA GLY A 26 -11.38 -6.93 0.33
C GLY A 26 -9.92 -7.23 0.63
N VAL A 27 -8.97 -6.66 -0.13
CA VAL A 27 -7.54 -6.69 0.23
C VAL A 27 -7.19 -5.54 1.18
N SER A 28 -6.35 -5.81 2.17
CA SER A 28 -5.83 -4.77 3.05
C SER A 28 -4.76 -3.98 2.30
N ILE A 29 -4.95 -2.67 2.23
CA ILE A 29 -3.97 -1.72 1.69
C ILE A 29 -3.50 -0.79 2.81
N ILE A 30 -2.28 -0.29 2.66
CA ILE A 30 -1.67 0.66 3.57
C ILE A 30 -1.10 1.82 2.78
N GLU A 31 -1.41 3.04 3.22
CA GLU A 31 -0.79 4.26 2.73
C GLU A 31 0.41 4.61 3.60
N LEU A 32 1.56 4.82 2.98
CA LEU A 32 2.79 5.26 3.63
C LEU A 32 2.74 6.78 3.88
N PRO A 33 3.55 7.31 4.84
CA PRO A 33 3.66 8.75 5.07
C PRO A 33 4.16 9.56 3.85
N CYS A 34 4.71 8.88 2.84
CA CYS A 34 5.07 9.46 1.55
C CYS A 34 3.93 9.45 0.52
N SER A 35 2.68 9.22 0.95
CA SER A 35 1.45 9.19 0.14
C SER A 35 1.37 8.04 -0.89
N HIS A 36 2.19 7.00 -0.74
CA HIS A 36 2.17 5.83 -1.62
C HIS A 36 1.38 4.68 -0.99
N VAL A 37 0.54 4.03 -1.80
CA VAL A 37 -0.34 2.96 -1.36
C VAL A 37 0.19 1.62 -1.87
N PHE A 38 0.15 0.61 -1.02
CA PHE A 38 0.52 -0.76 -1.36
C PHE A 38 -0.35 -1.74 -0.58
N HIS A 39 -0.38 -3.01 -0.99
CA HIS A 39 -0.98 -4.06 -0.16
C HIS A 39 -0.29 -4.12 1.19
N THR A 40 -1.04 -4.15 2.29
CA THR A 40 -0.51 -4.30 3.64
C THR A 40 0.49 -5.45 3.68
N VAL A 41 0.11 -6.63 3.19
CA VAL A 41 1.00 -7.82 3.13
C VAL A 41 2.30 -7.55 2.36
N CYS A 42 2.21 -6.93 1.17
CA CYS A 42 3.39 -6.62 0.36
C CYS A 42 4.30 -5.63 1.08
N THR A 43 3.72 -4.63 1.71
CA THR A 43 4.40 -3.65 2.55
C THR A 43 5.12 -4.34 3.70
N LEU A 44 4.45 -5.23 4.45
CA LEU A 44 5.05 -5.96 5.58
C LEU A 44 6.25 -6.78 5.12
N ASN A 45 6.10 -7.50 4.00
CA ASN A 45 7.14 -8.34 3.44
C ASN A 45 8.34 -7.51 2.95
N TRP A 46 8.08 -6.35 2.34
CA TRP A 46 9.13 -5.42 1.93
C TRP A 46 9.88 -4.86 3.14
N PHE A 47 9.15 -4.39 4.16
CA PHE A 47 9.70 -3.86 5.41
C PHE A 47 10.47 -4.90 6.23
N ALA A 48 10.18 -6.20 6.08
CA ALA A 48 10.96 -7.27 6.68
C ALA A 48 12.39 -7.36 6.13
N GLN A 49 12.65 -6.79 4.96
CA GLN A 49 13.98 -6.72 4.34
C GLN A 49 14.55 -5.29 4.42
N VAL A 50 13.74 -4.30 4.07
CA VAL A 50 14.18 -2.92 3.83
C VAL A 50 13.12 -1.92 4.28
N ALA A 51 13.49 -1.01 5.19
CA ALA A 51 12.58 -0.03 5.76
C ALA A 51 12.42 1.29 4.96
N ASN A 52 12.24 1.19 3.64
CA ASN A 52 11.99 2.34 2.78
C ASN A 52 10.86 2.11 1.78
N CYS A 53 10.28 3.20 1.29
CA CYS A 53 9.28 3.14 0.23
C CYS A 53 9.93 2.68 -1.10
N PRO A 54 9.37 1.67 -1.79
CA PRO A 54 9.92 1.20 -3.07
C PRO A 54 9.81 2.23 -4.21
N LEU A 55 8.90 3.20 -4.11
CA LEU A 55 8.69 4.23 -5.14
C LEU A 55 9.59 5.45 -4.93
N CYS A 56 9.63 6.00 -3.72
CA CYS A 56 10.32 7.27 -3.45
C CYS A 56 11.54 7.14 -2.53
N ARG A 57 11.86 5.94 -2.03
CA ARG A 57 12.97 5.65 -1.11
C ARG A 57 12.92 6.40 0.21
N SER A 58 11.79 7.05 0.53
CA SER A 58 11.57 7.67 1.84
C SER A 58 11.62 6.61 2.93
N LEU A 59 12.35 6.89 4.00
CA LEU A 59 12.39 6.03 5.19
C LEU A 59 11.02 6.07 5.86
N VAL A 60 10.49 4.89 6.16
CA VAL A 60 9.27 4.78 6.97
C VAL A 60 9.69 4.40 8.37
N HIS A 61 9.32 5.22 9.34
CA HIS A 61 9.74 5.02 10.71
C HIS A 61 9.00 3.81 11.30
N PRO A 62 9.70 2.84 11.92
CA PRO A 62 9.09 1.59 12.40
C PRO A 62 7.96 1.80 13.42
N LEU A 63 7.96 2.92 14.14
CA LEU A 63 6.90 3.28 15.10
C LEU A 63 5.52 3.48 14.46
N GLN A 64 5.45 3.83 13.17
CA GLN A 64 4.17 3.95 12.45
C GLN A 64 3.62 2.59 12.02
N TYR A 65 4.48 1.57 11.93
CA TYR A 65 4.10 0.23 11.50
C TYR A 65 3.64 -0.68 12.65
N GLU A 66 4.28 -0.58 13.82
CA GLU A 66 3.91 -1.39 15.00
C GLU A 66 2.42 -1.22 15.37
N GLN A 67 1.87 -0.02 15.17
CA GLN A 67 0.47 0.29 15.43
C GLN A 67 -0.47 -0.41 14.42
N ALA A 68 -0.16 -0.38 13.12
CA ALA A 68 -0.96 -1.05 12.08
C ALA A 68 -0.89 -2.59 12.18
N ARG A 69 0.25 -3.10 12.65
CA ARG A 69 0.49 -4.52 12.89
C ARG A 69 -0.33 -5.06 14.05
N MET A 70 -0.53 -4.26 15.11
CA MET A 70 -1.41 -4.61 16.23
C MET A 70 -2.89 -4.54 15.87
N ASP A 71 -3.30 -3.63 14.98
CA ASP A 71 -4.69 -3.53 14.51
C ASP A 71 -5.12 -4.76 13.70
N THR A 72 -4.23 -5.32 12.87
CA THR A 72 -4.53 -6.52 12.06
C THR A 72 -4.64 -7.79 12.91
N ILE A 73 -3.93 -7.86 14.04
CA ILE A 73 -3.93 -9.02 14.95
C ILE A 73 -5.11 -8.95 15.94
N TYR A 74 -5.56 -7.75 16.29
CA TYR A 74 -6.65 -7.56 17.26
C TYR A 74 -8.05 -7.52 16.61
N ASN A 75 -8.18 -7.08 15.35
CA ASN A 75 -9.46 -7.07 14.64
C ASN A 75 -9.84 -8.41 13.97
N SER A 76 -9.04 -9.46 14.12
CA SER A 76 -9.37 -10.81 13.63
C SER A 76 -10.29 -11.61 14.58
N HIS A 77 -11.01 -10.94 15.50
CA HIS A 77 -11.81 -11.58 16.56
C HIS A 77 -13.28 -11.12 16.63
N TYR A 78 -13.88 -10.69 15.52
CA TYR A 78 -15.34 -10.49 15.39
C TYR A 78 -15.81 -10.86 13.98
#